data_AF-A0A9P3B0Q7-F1
#
_entry.id   AF-A0A9P3B0Q7-F1
#
_cell.length_a   1.000
_cell.length_b   1.000
_cell.length_c   1.000
_cell.angle_alpha   90.00
_cell.angle_beta   90.00
_cell.angle_gamma   90.00
#
_symmetry.space_group_name_H-M   'P 1'
#
loop_
_entity.id
_entity.type
_entity.pdbx_description
1 polymer ?
#
loop_
_entity_poly.entity_id
_entity_poly.type
_entity_poly.pdbx_seq_one_letter_code
_entity_poly.pdbx_strand_id
1 'polypeptide(L)'
;MHSILALGGAHLSYHLQENIEIQQATCRHYSFAVRTLRRISEDETLLREPLVLLRMILTVIILCHYEVVSGNLDGSPFTHLRASRHLLLELRSRRHQINTTAELKLYGFVTELYSYVVLCNTITPFAMNCKRTLVHDKFLQSLDDLRDFGAFGVMFGGGHGLFEMISLISLFAAHKESLPSMGHDTDPERYEIYERFKSRIINWNPPAMDSPENDSDHDLLSGRKAALELCRLVLMIFLETALSPFSKYDSARIYQLQPLLDVAMSYLPLVSPTKFSCIAMWPLMIIGSCLVEEDQRRVMKNILIHNQYMMRNTAQASNLLELLWMDPDEYAIGPYGLGMLMENYELDYGVI
;
A
#
# COMPACT_ATOMS: atom_id res chain seq x y z
N MET A 1 12.52 -20.27 0.13
CA MET A 1 13.15 -20.44 1.46
C MET A 1 14.14 -19.35 1.78
N HIS A 2 15.21 -19.14 1.01
CA HIS A 2 16.19 -18.07 1.31
C HIS A 2 15.58 -16.67 1.42
N SER A 3 14.63 -16.31 0.56
CA SER A 3 13.90 -15.03 0.65
C SER A 3 13.14 -14.85 1.97
N ILE A 4 12.50 -15.92 2.46
CA ILE A 4 11.77 -15.93 3.74
C ILE A 4 12.73 -15.74 4.91
N LEU A 5 13.86 -16.44 4.90
CA LEU A 5 14.89 -16.31 5.94
C LEU A 5 15.53 -14.92 5.94
N ALA A 6 15.74 -14.32 4.76
CA ALA A 6 16.19 -12.95 4.65
C ALA A 6 15.17 -11.97 5.24
N LEU A 7 13.89 -12.09 4.89
CA LEU A 7 12.82 -11.25 5.44
C LEU A 7 12.71 -11.37 6.95
N GLY A 8 12.67 -12.60 7.49
CA GLY A 8 12.62 -12.83 8.93
C GLY A 8 13.87 -12.30 9.66
N GLY A 9 15.04 -12.45 9.04
CA GLY A 9 16.29 -11.89 9.55
C GLY A 9 16.32 -10.36 9.55
N ALA A 10 15.76 -9.70 8.53
CA ALA A 10 15.60 -8.25 8.49
C ALA A 10 14.70 -7.73 9.60
N HIS A 11 13.55 -8.39 9.81
CA HIS A 11 12.64 -8.06 10.91
C HIS A 11 13.32 -8.24 12.28
N LEU A 12 13.95 -9.39 12.50
CA LEU A 12 14.65 -9.68 13.75
C LEU A 12 15.81 -8.72 14.03
N SER A 13 16.51 -8.25 12.99
CA SER A 13 17.60 -7.28 13.09
C SER A 13 17.14 -5.90 13.58
N TYR A 14 15.84 -5.59 13.53
CA TYR A 14 15.30 -4.38 14.17
C TYR A 14 15.32 -4.48 15.69
N HIS A 15 14.99 -5.67 16.23
CA HIS A 15 14.99 -5.94 17.66
C HIS A 15 16.39 -6.22 18.21
N LEU A 16 17.24 -6.87 17.42
CA LEU A 16 18.58 -7.31 17.82
C LEU A 16 19.66 -6.55 17.04
N GLN A 17 19.67 -5.23 17.15
CA GLN A 17 20.49 -4.33 16.31
C GLN A 17 22.00 -4.60 16.38
N GLU A 18 22.48 -5.18 17.49
CA GLU A 18 23.91 -5.45 17.71
C GLU A 18 24.32 -6.89 17.37
N ASN A 19 23.39 -7.74 16.93
CA ASN A 19 23.69 -9.13 16.60
C ASN A 19 24.25 -9.27 15.18
N ILE A 20 25.57 -9.20 15.07
CA ILE A 20 26.33 -9.31 13.80
C ILE A 20 26.06 -10.64 13.09
N GLU A 21 25.89 -11.75 13.82
CA GLU A 21 25.66 -13.07 13.22
C GLU A 21 24.33 -13.12 12.45
N ILE A 22 23.26 -12.55 13.02
CA ILE A 22 21.95 -12.45 12.38
C ILE A 22 22.05 -11.57 11.12
N GLN A 23 22.73 -10.43 11.19
CA GLN A 23 22.92 -9.56 10.04
C GLN A 23 23.68 -10.25 8.90
N GLN A 24 24.76 -10.96 9.23
CA GLN A 24 25.53 -11.73 8.24
C GLN A 24 24.71 -12.87 7.63
N ALA A 25 23.96 -13.63 8.44
CA ALA A 25 23.09 -14.70 7.95
C ALA A 25 21.99 -14.15 7.03
N THR A 26 21.38 -13.02 7.40
CA THR A 26 20.38 -12.30 6.62
C THR A 26 20.92 -11.91 5.24
N CYS A 27 22.09 -11.25 5.21
CA CYS A 27 22.75 -10.84 3.96
C CYS A 27 23.10 -12.04 3.06
N ARG A 28 23.58 -13.15 3.65
CA ARG A 28 23.86 -14.39 2.92
C ARG A 28 22.59 -14.95 2.28
N HIS A 29 21.51 -15.07 3.04
CA HIS A 29 20.24 -15.58 2.52
C HIS A 29 19.65 -14.68 1.43
N TYR A 30 19.69 -13.37 1.60
CA TYR A 30 19.29 -12.41 0.56
C TYR A 30 20.11 -12.63 -0.73
N SER A 31 21.45 -12.68 -0.60
CA SER A 31 22.36 -12.92 -1.72
C SER A 31 22.09 -14.24 -2.44
N PHE A 32 21.82 -15.32 -1.70
CA PHE A 32 21.47 -16.62 -2.29
C PHE A 32 20.12 -16.57 -3.03
N ALA A 33 19.12 -15.87 -2.49
CA ALA A 33 17.82 -15.71 -3.15
C ALA A 33 17.97 -14.98 -4.49
N VAL A 34 18.68 -13.85 -4.52
CA VAL A 34 18.91 -13.07 -5.75
C VAL A 34 19.71 -13.87 -6.79
N ARG A 35 20.79 -14.54 -6.38
CA ARG A 35 21.59 -15.39 -7.30
C ARG A 35 20.77 -16.54 -7.88
N THR A 36 19.91 -17.15 -7.06
CA THR A 36 19.03 -18.23 -7.52
C THR A 36 18.01 -17.72 -8.53
N LEU A 37 17.38 -16.58 -8.26
CA LEU A 37 16.45 -15.93 -9.19
C LEU A 37 17.13 -15.61 -10.52
N ARG A 38 18.34 -15.05 -10.48
CA ARG A 38 19.13 -14.76 -11.68
C ARG A 38 19.39 -16.01 -12.51
N ARG A 39 19.85 -17.09 -11.87
CA ARG A 39 20.12 -18.37 -12.56
C ARG A 39 18.87 -18.93 -13.24
N ILE A 40 17.71 -18.86 -12.57
CA ILE A 40 16.45 -19.33 -13.14
C ILE A 40 16.00 -18.41 -14.28
N SER A 41 16.19 -17.10 -14.17
CA SER A 41 15.84 -16.15 -15.24
C SER A 41 16.68 -16.29 -16.51
N GLU A 42 17.87 -16.88 -16.41
CA GLU A 42 18.74 -17.17 -17.55
C GLU A 42 18.35 -18.48 -18.28
N ASP A 43 17.43 -19.28 -17.71
CA ASP A 43 16.98 -20.56 -18.27
C ASP A 43 15.54 -20.44 -18.83
N GLU A 44 15.45 -20.29 -20.16
CA GLU A 44 14.16 -20.16 -20.85
C GLU A 44 13.24 -21.38 -20.69
N THR A 45 13.79 -22.58 -20.43
CA THR A 45 12.99 -23.79 -20.29
C THR A 45 12.23 -23.77 -18.96
N LEU A 46 12.90 -23.37 -17.89
CA LEU A 46 12.29 -23.21 -16.57
C LEU A 46 11.24 -22.10 -16.55
N LEU A 47 11.46 -21.01 -17.28
CA LEU A 47 10.48 -19.91 -17.41
C LEU A 47 9.22 -20.30 -18.18
N ARG A 48 9.20 -21.45 -18.87
CA ARG A 48 7.97 -21.97 -19.48
C ARG A 48 7.08 -22.69 -18.48
N GLU A 49 7.61 -23.15 -17.35
CA GLU A 49 6.85 -23.87 -16.33
C GLU A 49 6.03 -22.89 -15.47
N PRO A 50 4.68 -22.96 -15.47
CA PRO A 50 3.84 -22.02 -14.73
C PRO A 50 4.12 -22.00 -13.22
N LEU A 51 4.42 -23.15 -12.63
CA LEU A 51 4.73 -23.26 -11.20
C LEU A 51 6.08 -22.61 -10.84
N VAL A 52 7.06 -22.66 -11.75
CA VAL A 52 8.34 -21.97 -11.56
C VAL A 52 8.10 -20.46 -11.60
N LEU A 53 7.35 -19.95 -12.59
CA LEU A 53 6.98 -18.53 -12.66
C LEU A 53 6.23 -18.08 -11.39
N LEU A 54 5.24 -18.84 -10.92
CA LEU A 54 4.52 -18.55 -9.67
C LEU A 54 5.46 -18.40 -8.47
N ARG A 55 6.39 -19.35 -8.32
CA ARG A 55 7.38 -19.33 -7.23
C ARG A 55 8.36 -18.17 -7.37
N MET A 56 8.74 -17.81 -8.60
CA MET A 56 9.58 -16.65 -8.86
C MET A 56 8.86 -15.36 -8.47
N ILE A 57 7.61 -15.16 -8.92
CA ILE A 57 6.81 -13.98 -8.57
C ILE A 57 6.70 -13.84 -7.06
N LEU A 58 6.32 -14.91 -6.36
CA LEU A 58 6.23 -14.92 -4.91
C LEU A 58 7.57 -14.59 -4.25
N THR A 59 8.66 -15.16 -4.74
CA THR A 59 10.01 -14.89 -4.21
C THR A 59 10.40 -13.42 -4.40
N VAL A 60 10.12 -12.83 -5.57
CA VAL A 60 10.40 -11.42 -5.85
C VAL A 60 9.55 -10.50 -4.97
N ILE A 61 8.27 -10.83 -4.73
CA ILE A 61 7.42 -10.06 -3.80
C ILE A 61 7.94 -10.16 -2.36
N ILE A 62 8.43 -11.33 -1.93
CA ILE A 62 9.06 -11.47 -0.60
C ILE A 62 10.34 -10.63 -0.51
N LEU A 63 11.13 -10.56 -1.58
CA LEU A 63 12.29 -9.66 -1.62
C LEU A 63 11.87 -8.19 -1.58
N CYS A 64 10.78 -7.80 -2.23
CA CYS A 64 10.20 -6.46 -2.05
C CYS A 64 9.87 -6.16 -0.58
N HIS A 65 9.26 -7.10 0.14
CA HIS A 65 9.00 -6.94 1.58
C HIS A 65 10.30 -6.84 2.37
N TYR A 66 11.33 -7.62 2.01
CA TYR A 66 12.64 -7.54 2.64
C TYR A 66 13.23 -6.12 2.51
N GLU A 67 13.18 -5.52 1.32
CA GLU A 67 13.67 -4.16 1.11
C GLU A 67 12.94 -3.15 2.02
N VAL A 68 11.60 -3.25 2.08
CA VAL A 68 10.77 -2.36 2.91
C VAL A 68 11.04 -2.56 4.40
N VAL A 69 11.01 -3.81 4.90
CA VAL A 69 11.27 -4.14 6.31
C VAL A 69 12.70 -3.75 6.73
N SER A 70 13.67 -3.82 5.82
CA SER A 70 15.04 -3.37 6.06
C SER A 70 15.16 -1.85 6.17
N GLY A 71 14.14 -1.12 5.72
CA GLY A 71 14.08 0.34 5.73
C GLY A 71 14.77 1.00 4.55
N ASN A 72 14.90 0.29 3.42
CA ASN A 72 15.55 0.82 2.23
C ASN A 72 14.65 1.85 1.53
N LEU A 73 15.23 2.99 1.15
CA LEU A 73 14.55 4.14 0.54
C LEU A 73 15.11 4.47 -0.87
N ASP A 74 15.86 3.55 -1.47
CA ASP A 74 16.62 3.72 -2.72
C ASP A 74 15.85 3.30 -3.99
N GLY A 75 14.59 2.91 -3.84
CA GLY A 75 13.73 2.46 -4.94
C GLY A 75 13.81 0.96 -5.23
N SER A 76 14.63 0.20 -4.49
CA SER A 76 14.73 -1.26 -4.61
C SER A 76 13.38 -1.99 -4.50
N PRO A 77 12.46 -1.65 -3.57
CA PRO A 77 11.13 -2.27 -3.51
C PRO A 77 10.36 -2.16 -4.84
N PHE A 78 10.39 -0.99 -5.48
CA PHE A 78 9.65 -0.74 -6.72
C PHE A 78 10.25 -1.48 -7.92
N THR A 79 11.57 -1.71 -7.92
CA THR A 79 12.22 -2.55 -8.93
C THR A 79 11.72 -3.99 -8.85
N HIS A 80 11.58 -4.55 -7.65
CA HIS A 80 10.99 -5.87 -7.46
C HIS A 80 9.53 -5.92 -7.92
N LEU A 81 8.71 -4.91 -7.59
CA LEU A 81 7.31 -4.88 -8.03
C LEU A 81 7.17 -4.79 -9.56
N ARG A 82 8.03 -4.02 -10.25
CA ARG A 82 8.05 -3.98 -11.72
C ARG A 82 8.43 -5.33 -12.33
N ALA A 83 9.42 -6.02 -11.75
CA ALA A 83 9.78 -7.37 -12.19
C ALA A 83 8.64 -8.36 -11.96
N SER A 84 8.00 -8.33 -10.78
CA SER A 84 6.81 -9.14 -10.47
C SER A 84 5.67 -8.87 -11.45
N ARG A 85 5.42 -7.61 -11.83
CA ARG A 85 4.43 -7.24 -12.84
C ARG A 85 4.68 -7.96 -14.16
N HIS A 86 5.91 -7.89 -14.66
CA HIS A 86 6.26 -8.50 -15.94
C HIS A 86 6.01 -10.01 -15.93
N LEU A 87 6.51 -10.70 -14.88
CA LEU A 87 6.30 -12.14 -14.71
C LEU A 87 4.83 -12.51 -14.52
N LEU A 88 4.07 -11.70 -13.80
CA LEU A 88 2.65 -11.92 -13.56
C LEU A 88 1.84 -11.75 -14.85
N LEU A 89 2.11 -10.73 -15.67
CA LEU A 89 1.44 -10.56 -16.96
C LEU A 89 1.73 -11.72 -17.91
N GLU A 90 2.97 -12.21 -17.93
CA GLU A 90 3.34 -13.40 -18.69
C GLU A 90 2.54 -14.62 -18.22
N LEU A 91 2.51 -14.86 -16.91
CA LEU A 91 1.75 -15.96 -16.31
C LEU A 91 0.24 -15.85 -16.60
N ARG A 92 -0.33 -14.63 -16.55
CA ARG A 92 -1.73 -14.36 -16.87
C ARG A 92 -2.06 -14.74 -18.31
N SER A 93 -1.19 -14.45 -19.26
CA SER A 93 -1.37 -14.85 -20.66
C SER A 93 -1.40 -16.38 -20.85
N ARG A 94 -0.73 -17.11 -19.94
CA ARG A 94 -0.61 -18.57 -19.92
C ARG A 94 -1.49 -19.22 -18.84
N ARG A 95 -2.49 -18.52 -18.29
CA ARG A 95 -3.35 -19.02 -17.20
C ARG A 95 -3.94 -20.41 -17.48
N HIS A 96 -4.29 -20.69 -18.74
CA HIS A 96 -4.85 -21.97 -19.18
C HIS A 96 -3.93 -23.18 -18.98
N GLN A 97 -2.65 -22.96 -18.66
CA GLN A 97 -1.67 -24.02 -18.37
C GLN A 97 -1.65 -24.41 -16.90
N ILE A 98 -2.37 -23.67 -16.04
CA ILE A 98 -2.51 -23.95 -14.62
C ILE A 98 -3.71 -24.90 -14.44
N ASN A 99 -3.41 -26.18 -14.20
CA ASN A 99 -4.43 -27.22 -14.30
C ASN A 99 -4.84 -27.81 -12.95
N THR A 100 -4.01 -27.65 -11.90
CA THR A 100 -4.33 -28.22 -10.60
C THR A 100 -5.01 -27.19 -9.69
N THR A 101 -5.93 -27.66 -8.84
CA THR A 101 -6.61 -26.83 -7.85
C THR A 101 -5.65 -26.13 -6.91
N ALA A 102 -4.54 -26.78 -6.55
CA ALA A 102 -3.52 -26.20 -5.66
C ALA A 102 -2.77 -25.04 -6.34
N GLU A 103 -2.40 -25.18 -7.61
CA GLU A 103 -1.73 -24.12 -8.36
C GLU A 103 -2.68 -22.95 -8.64
N LEU A 104 -3.96 -23.21 -8.92
CA LEU A 104 -4.97 -22.16 -9.07
C LEU A 104 -5.12 -21.33 -7.78
N LYS A 105 -5.19 -21.99 -6.61
CA LYS A 105 -5.20 -21.30 -5.31
C LYS A 105 -3.94 -20.46 -5.10
N LEU A 106 -2.77 -21.02 -5.40
CA LEU A 106 -1.51 -20.29 -5.28
C LEU A 106 -1.45 -19.10 -6.23
N TYR A 107 -1.92 -19.26 -7.47
CA TYR A 107 -2.03 -18.18 -8.44
C TYR A 107 -2.94 -17.05 -7.95
N GLY A 108 -4.12 -17.39 -7.43
CA GLY A 108 -5.04 -16.42 -6.83
C GLY A 108 -4.37 -15.65 -5.70
N PHE A 109 -3.75 -16.37 -4.75
CA PHE A 109 -3.02 -15.77 -3.63
C PHE A 109 -1.87 -14.85 -4.07
N VAL A 110 -1.02 -15.30 -5.00
CA VAL A 110 0.12 -14.50 -5.48
C VAL A 110 -0.35 -13.25 -6.22
N THR A 111 -1.43 -13.36 -7.00
CA THR A 111 -2.02 -12.22 -7.69
C THR A 111 -2.62 -11.23 -6.70
N GLU A 112 -3.36 -11.72 -5.69
CA GLU A 112 -3.93 -10.87 -4.64
C GLU A 112 -2.85 -10.16 -3.83
N LEU A 113 -1.79 -10.90 -3.44
CA LEU A 113 -0.64 -10.36 -2.71
C LEU A 113 0.06 -9.26 -3.53
N TYR A 114 0.32 -9.51 -4.81
CA TYR A 114 0.87 -8.48 -5.70
C TYR A 114 -0.03 -7.24 -5.75
N SER A 115 -1.34 -7.43 -5.97
CA SER A 115 -2.30 -6.34 -6.05
C SER A 115 -2.34 -5.52 -4.76
N TYR A 116 -2.37 -6.17 -3.61
CA TYR A 116 -2.33 -5.52 -2.30
C TYR A 116 -1.10 -4.63 -2.16
N VAL A 117 0.10 -5.17 -2.43
CA VAL A 117 1.34 -4.41 -2.28
C VAL A 117 1.39 -3.21 -3.22
N VAL A 118 0.99 -3.37 -4.49
CA VAL A 118 0.96 -2.26 -5.46
C VAL A 118 -0.01 -1.16 -5.03
N LEU A 119 -1.21 -1.54 -4.59
CA LEU A 119 -2.24 -0.58 -4.17
C LEU A 119 -1.81 0.14 -2.88
N CYS A 120 -1.28 -0.56 -1.89
CA CYS A 120 -0.76 0.05 -0.66
C CYS A 120 0.46 0.97 -0.90
N ASN A 121 1.23 0.75 -1.97
CA ASN A 121 2.33 1.65 -2.35
C ASN A 121 1.87 2.92 -3.09
N THR A 122 0.58 3.03 -3.40
CA THR A 122 -0.03 4.20 -4.06
C THR A 122 -0.46 5.23 -3.00
N ILE A 123 0.52 5.90 -2.41
CA ILE A 123 0.32 6.98 -1.40
C ILE A 123 0.48 8.39 -1.99
N THR A 124 0.73 8.49 -3.29
CA THR A 124 0.93 9.74 -4.04
C THR A 124 0.12 9.68 -5.35
N PRO A 125 -0.16 10.83 -5.99
CA PRO A 125 -0.72 10.87 -7.34
C PRO A 125 0.11 10.04 -8.33
N PHE A 126 -0.56 9.43 -9.31
CA PHE A 126 0.10 8.58 -10.31
C PHE A 126 1.13 9.37 -11.11
N ALA A 127 2.25 8.73 -11.48
CA ALA A 127 3.35 9.31 -12.25
C ALA A 127 4.12 10.47 -11.60
N MET A 128 3.80 10.87 -10.36
CA MET A 128 4.46 11.99 -9.69
C MET A 128 5.94 11.72 -9.36
N ASN A 129 6.30 10.47 -9.02
CA ASN A 129 7.70 10.06 -8.85
C ASN A 129 7.97 8.86 -9.77
N CYS A 130 8.88 9.03 -10.73
CA CYS A 130 9.20 8.00 -11.72
C CYS A 130 9.81 6.73 -11.11
N LYS A 131 10.67 6.86 -10.09
CA LYS A 131 11.32 5.74 -9.38
C LYS A 131 10.29 4.91 -8.60
N ARG A 132 9.19 5.51 -8.17
CA ARG A 132 8.07 4.85 -7.48
C ARG A 132 6.92 4.40 -8.35
N THR A 133 6.78 4.96 -9.56
CA THR A 133 5.58 4.74 -10.38
C THR A 133 5.43 3.26 -10.75
N LEU A 134 4.26 2.71 -10.40
CA LEU A 134 3.81 1.36 -10.73
C LEU A 134 2.60 1.46 -11.65
N VAL A 135 2.60 0.70 -12.73
CA VAL A 135 1.49 0.73 -13.70
C VAL A 135 0.25 0.08 -13.08
N HIS A 136 -0.85 0.83 -13.05
CA HIS A 136 -2.16 0.33 -12.62
C HIS A 136 -2.86 -0.41 -13.77
N ASP A 137 -2.44 -1.66 -14.00
CA ASP A 137 -3.08 -2.55 -14.97
C ASP A 137 -4.58 -2.69 -14.72
N LYS A 138 -5.36 -3.03 -15.77
CA LYS A 138 -6.83 -3.18 -15.67
C LYS A 138 -7.26 -4.16 -14.56
N PHE A 139 -6.49 -5.19 -14.28
CA PHE A 139 -6.81 -6.16 -13.21
C PHE A 139 -6.62 -5.59 -11.79
N LEU A 140 -5.94 -4.46 -11.62
CA LEU A 140 -5.85 -3.74 -10.35
C LEU A 140 -7.06 -2.83 -10.10
N GLN A 141 -7.82 -2.54 -11.16
CA GLN A 141 -9.05 -1.72 -11.09
C GLN A 141 -10.30 -2.55 -10.78
N SER A 142 -10.24 -3.88 -11.00
CA SER A 142 -11.27 -4.85 -10.62
C SER A 142 -10.59 -6.18 -10.31
N LEU A 143 -10.72 -6.64 -9.07
CA LEU A 143 -10.16 -7.88 -8.54
C LEU A 143 -11.17 -9.04 -8.57
N ASP A 144 -12.31 -8.85 -9.22
CA ASP A 144 -13.41 -9.82 -9.22
C ASP A 144 -13.02 -11.16 -9.89
N ASP A 145 -12.08 -11.12 -10.84
CA ASP A 145 -11.55 -12.33 -11.49
C ASP A 145 -10.81 -13.25 -10.52
N LEU A 146 -10.38 -12.74 -9.36
CA LEU A 146 -9.65 -13.52 -8.36
C LEU A 146 -10.57 -14.38 -7.48
N ARG A 147 -11.86 -14.04 -7.39
CA ARG A 147 -12.84 -14.74 -6.54
C ARG A 147 -12.92 -16.23 -6.82
N ASP A 148 -12.71 -16.62 -8.07
CA ASP A 148 -12.82 -18.01 -8.53
C ASP A 148 -11.68 -18.92 -8.06
N PHE A 149 -10.58 -18.37 -7.52
CA PHE A 149 -9.40 -19.15 -7.15
C PHE A 149 -9.38 -19.63 -5.69
N GLY A 150 -10.41 -19.32 -4.90
CA GLY A 150 -10.60 -19.88 -3.55
C GLY A 150 -9.61 -19.41 -2.47
N ALA A 151 -8.67 -18.52 -2.79
CA ALA A 151 -7.77 -17.87 -1.83
C ALA A 151 -8.06 -16.36 -1.69
N PHE A 152 -9.12 -15.87 -2.35
CA PHE A 152 -9.43 -14.45 -2.49
C PHE A 152 -9.93 -13.80 -1.19
N GLY A 153 -9.47 -12.59 -0.93
CA GLY A 153 -9.96 -11.70 0.12
C GLY A 153 -9.14 -11.77 1.42
N VAL A 154 -8.14 -12.64 1.47
CA VAL A 154 -7.26 -12.83 2.64
C VAL A 154 -6.43 -11.57 2.89
N MET A 155 -5.90 -10.94 1.84
CA MET A 155 -5.00 -9.79 1.97
C MET A 155 -5.77 -8.51 2.29
N PHE A 156 -6.99 -8.37 1.76
CA PHE A 156 -7.78 -7.14 1.87
C PHE A 156 -8.75 -7.12 3.06
N GLY A 157 -8.85 -8.20 3.85
CA GLY A 157 -9.81 -8.31 4.94
C GLY A 157 -11.27 -8.17 4.47
N GLY A 158 -11.56 -8.55 3.22
CA GLY A 158 -12.84 -8.35 2.53
C GLY A 158 -13.17 -6.89 2.16
N GLY A 159 -12.17 -6.00 2.18
CA GLY A 159 -12.25 -4.62 1.71
C GLY A 159 -11.81 -4.41 0.27
N HIS A 160 -11.69 -5.44 -0.57
CA HIS A 160 -11.07 -5.35 -1.91
C HIS A 160 -11.61 -4.21 -2.77
N GLY A 161 -12.93 -3.97 -2.74
CA GLY A 161 -13.56 -2.86 -3.47
C GLY A 161 -13.14 -1.46 -3.01
N LEU A 162 -12.68 -1.32 -1.75
CA LEU A 162 -12.04 -0.09 -1.25
C LEU A 162 -10.62 0.05 -1.81
N PHE A 163 -9.83 -1.03 -1.82
CA PHE A 163 -8.46 -0.99 -2.32
C PHE A 163 -8.38 -0.75 -3.84
N GLU A 164 -9.32 -1.28 -4.63
CA GLU A 164 -9.46 -0.95 -6.06
C GLU A 164 -9.57 0.57 -6.29
N MET A 165 -10.31 1.27 -5.42
CA MET A 165 -10.51 2.72 -5.52
C MET A 165 -9.21 3.51 -5.35
N ILE A 166 -8.20 2.97 -4.66
CA ILE A 166 -6.90 3.63 -4.49
C ILE A 166 -6.28 3.93 -5.86
N SER A 167 -6.27 2.93 -6.76
CA SER A 167 -5.72 3.10 -8.12
C SER A 167 -6.52 4.13 -8.93
N LEU A 168 -7.84 4.08 -8.85
CA LEU A 168 -8.74 4.97 -9.59
C LEU A 168 -8.59 6.43 -9.14
N ILE A 169 -8.49 6.67 -7.83
CA ILE A 169 -8.30 8.01 -7.26
C ILE A 169 -6.91 8.55 -7.60
N SER A 170 -5.87 7.72 -7.51
CA SER A 170 -4.50 8.13 -7.85
C SER A 170 -4.35 8.52 -9.32
N LEU A 171 -4.97 7.77 -10.24
CA LEU A 171 -5.05 8.14 -11.65
C LEU A 171 -5.83 9.45 -11.83
N PHE A 172 -6.99 9.59 -11.19
CA PHE A 172 -7.79 10.82 -11.23
C PHE A 172 -7.00 12.06 -10.76
N ALA A 173 -6.20 11.92 -9.71
CA ALA A 173 -5.32 12.98 -9.21
C ALA A 173 -4.30 13.43 -10.28
N ALA A 174 -3.67 12.49 -10.98
CA ALA A 174 -2.62 12.77 -11.96
C ALA A 174 -3.10 13.48 -13.24
N HIS A 175 -4.36 13.26 -13.66
CA HIS A 175 -4.90 13.84 -14.91
C HIS A 175 -4.98 15.38 -14.91
N LYS A 176 -4.70 16.06 -13.79
CA LYS A 176 -4.73 17.53 -13.71
C LYS A 176 -3.42 18.19 -14.16
N GLU A 177 -2.27 17.54 -13.99
CA GLU A 177 -0.97 18.11 -14.36
C GLU A 177 -0.77 18.22 -15.87
N SER A 178 -1.55 17.47 -16.66
CA SER A 178 -1.53 17.51 -18.13
C SER A 178 -2.45 18.58 -18.74
N LEU A 179 -3.24 19.31 -17.94
CA LEU A 179 -4.11 20.39 -18.41
C LEU A 179 -3.49 21.77 -18.08
N PRO A 180 -2.94 22.48 -19.08
CA PRO A 180 -2.52 23.86 -18.89
C PRO A 180 -3.74 24.77 -19.02
N SER A 181 -4.20 25.39 -17.91
CA SER A 181 -4.67 26.80 -17.89
C SER A 181 -5.57 27.15 -16.70
N MET A 182 -5.18 28.22 -16.00
CA MET A 182 -5.99 29.42 -15.75
C MET A 182 -7.52 29.23 -15.72
N GLY A 183 -8.06 29.01 -14.52
CA GLY A 183 -9.50 29.08 -14.26
C GLY A 183 -9.85 28.40 -12.96
N HIS A 184 -10.50 29.12 -12.04
CA HIS A 184 -10.96 28.59 -10.75
C HIS A 184 -12.18 27.64 -10.88
N ASP A 185 -12.70 27.43 -12.10
CA ASP A 185 -13.83 26.54 -12.33
C ASP A 185 -13.32 25.10 -12.51
N THR A 186 -13.73 24.25 -11.57
CA THR A 186 -13.51 22.80 -11.68
C THR A 186 -14.27 22.30 -12.90
N ASP A 187 -13.55 21.70 -13.85
CA ASP A 187 -14.13 21.03 -15.02
C ASP A 187 -15.36 20.19 -14.62
N PRO A 188 -16.56 20.45 -15.17
CA PRO A 188 -17.78 19.72 -14.84
C PRO A 188 -17.65 18.20 -14.96
N GLU A 189 -16.89 17.71 -15.96
CA GLU A 189 -16.66 16.27 -16.13
C GLU A 189 -15.82 15.70 -14.98
N ARG A 190 -14.78 16.43 -14.55
CA ARG A 190 -13.95 16.06 -13.40
C ARG A 190 -14.77 16.04 -12.11
N TYR A 191 -15.68 16.99 -11.93
CA TYR A 191 -16.58 17.03 -10.78
C TYR A 191 -17.56 15.84 -10.77
N GLU A 192 -18.10 15.45 -11.94
CA GLU A 192 -18.94 14.25 -12.05
C GLU A 192 -18.18 12.97 -11.66
N ILE A 193 -16.93 12.83 -12.10
CA ILE A 193 -16.07 11.69 -11.72
C ILE A 193 -15.83 11.68 -10.21
N TYR A 194 -15.53 12.84 -9.61
CA TYR A 194 -15.36 12.99 -8.17
C TYR A 194 -16.63 12.57 -7.40
N GLU A 195 -17.81 13.07 -7.79
CA GLU A 195 -19.08 12.71 -7.15
C GLU A 195 -19.41 11.22 -7.31
N ARG A 196 -19.07 10.63 -8.45
CA ARG A 196 -19.21 9.17 -8.65
C ARG A 196 -18.32 8.38 -7.69
N PHE A 197 -17.07 8.78 -7.51
CA PHE A 197 -16.18 8.13 -6.55
C PHE A 197 -16.65 8.33 -5.12
N LYS A 198 -17.05 9.55 -4.75
CA LYS A 198 -17.60 9.89 -3.45
C LYS A 198 -18.82 9.03 -3.12
N SER A 199 -19.77 8.94 -4.04
CA SER A 199 -20.96 8.10 -3.93
C SER A 199 -20.60 6.62 -3.76
N ARG A 200 -19.64 6.10 -4.54
CA ARG A 200 -19.17 4.71 -4.40
C ARG A 200 -18.55 4.44 -3.03
N ILE A 201 -17.79 5.38 -2.46
CA ILE A 201 -17.16 5.24 -1.13
C ILE A 201 -18.21 5.34 -0.02
N ILE A 202 -19.16 6.29 -0.11
CA ILE A 202 -20.21 6.47 0.91
C ILE A 202 -21.16 5.27 0.94
N ASN A 203 -21.56 4.78 -0.22
CA ASN A 203 -22.51 3.66 -0.34
C ASN A 203 -21.83 2.29 -0.27
N TRP A 204 -20.52 2.24 -0.06
CA TRP A 204 -19.81 0.98 0.12
C TRP A 204 -20.26 0.32 1.42
N ASN A 205 -20.57 -0.98 1.33
CA ASN A 205 -20.94 -1.79 2.49
C ASN A 205 -19.99 -2.99 2.59
N PRO A 206 -19.58 -3.35 3.81
CA PRO A 206 -18.77 -4.55 4.02
C PRO A 206 -19.55 -5.81 3.60
N PRO A 207 -18.88 -6.85 3.10
CA PRO A 207 -19.53 -8.12 2.79
C PRO A 207 -20.27 -8.68 4.02
N ALA A 208 -21.47 -9.23 3.80
CA ALA A 208 -22.24 -9.89 4.84
C ALA A 208 -21.42 -11.03 5.45
N MET A 209 -21.44 -11.12 6.77
CA MET A 209 -20.75 -12.17 7.54
C MET A 209 -21.78 -13.04 8.23
N ASP A 210 -21.44 -14.31 8.40
CA ASP A 210 -22.15 -15.21 9.30
C ASP A 210 -22.10 -14.64 10.73
N SER A 211 -23.21 -14.77 11.46
CA SER A 211 -23.33 -14.26 12.83
C SER A 211 -22.29 -14.92 13.74
N PRO A 212 -21.55 -14.14 14.57
CA PRO A 212 -20.53 -14.70 15.44
C PRO A 212 -21.14 -15.70 16.42
N GLU A 213 -20.52 -16.88 16.55
CA GLU A 213 -21.00 -17.94 17.45
C GLU A 213 -20.51 -17.75 18.90
N ASN A 214 -19.39 -17.03 19.11
CA ASN A 214 -18.77 -16.80 20.43
C ASN A 214 -18.17 -15.38 20.58
N ASP A 215 -17.85 -14.98 21.82
CA ASP A 215 -17.29 -13.65 22.16
C ASP A 215 -15.96 -13.33 21.45
N SER A 216 -15.08 -14.32 21.22
CA SER A 216 -13.83 -14.13 20.47
C SER A 216 -14.07 -13.72 19.01
N ASP A 217 -15.18 -14.19 18.42
CA ASP A 217 -15.56 -13.84 17.06
C ASP A 217 -16.16 -12.43 17.00
N HIS A 218 -16.75 -11.96 18.10
CA HIS A 218 -17.27 -10.61 18.23
C HIS A 218 -16.13 -9.56 18.22
N ASP A 219 -15.06 -9.78 18.99
CA ASP A 219 -13.88 -8.90 18.99
C ASP A 219 -13.15 -8.89 17.63
N LEU A 220 -13.12 -10.05 16.98
CA LEU A 220 -12.58 -10.16 15.63
C LEU A 220 -13.40 -9.35 14.62
N LEU A 221 -14.72 -9.46 14.70
CA LEU A 221 -15.65 -8.76 13.82
C LEU A 221 -15.60 -7.23 14.04
N SER A 222 -15.53 -6.79 15.30
CA SER A 222 -15.44 -5.38 15.65
C SER A 222 -14.14 -4.75 15.14
N GLY A 223 -13.00 -5.43 15.36
CA GLY A 223 -11.70 -4.99 14.85
C GLY A 223 -11.65 -4.91 13.32
N ARG A 224 -12.24 -5.91 12.64
CA ARG A 224 -12.35 -5.89 11.17
C ARG A 224 -13.18 -4.72 10.69
N LYS A 225 -14.36 -4.51 11.29
CA LYS A 225 -15.28 -3.42 10.92
C LYS A 225 -14.61 -2.07 11.12
N ALA A 226 -13.90 -1.88 12.24
CA ALA A 226 -13.13 -0.68 12.50
C ALA A 226 -12.04 -0.43 11.44
N ALA A 227 -11.31 -1.47 11.04
CA ALA A 227 -10.26 -1.35 10.02
C ALA A 227 -10.82 -1.02 8.63
N LEU A 228 -11.95 -1.61 8.26
CA LEU A 228 -12.61 -1.33 6.97
C LEU A 228 -13.22 0.07 6.94
N GLU A 229 -13.82 0.53 8.06
CA GLU A 229 -14.31 1.90 8.16
C GLU A 229 -13.17 2.93 8.13
N LEU A 230 -12.05 2.64 8.80
CA LEU A 230 -10.83 3.45 8.68
C LEU A 230 -10.41 3.56 7.20
N CYS A 231 -10.29 2.44 6.49
CA CYS A 231 -9.92 2.45 5.06
C CYS A 231 -10.91 3.28 4.22
N ARG A 232 -12.22 3.15 4.48
CA ARG A 232 -13.27 3.91 3.77
C ARG A 232 -13.16 5.42 4.03
N LEU A 233 -12.95 5.83 5.28
CA LEU A 233 -12.72 7.22 5.66
C LEU A 233 -11.46 7.78 5.01
N VAL A 234 -10.36 7.03 5.04
CA VAL A 234 -9.12 7.47 4.39
C VAL A 234 -9.26 7.59 2.89
N LEU A 235 -10.01 6.70 2.22
CA LEU A 235 -10.30 6.88 0.80
C LEU A 235 -11.06 8.17 0.50
N MET A 236 -11.96 8.58 1.40
CA MET A 236 -12.61 9.89 1.29
C MET A 236 -11.59 11.02 1.41
N ILE A 237 -10.70 10.97 2.41
CA ILE A 237 -9.60 11.95 2.59
C ILE A 237 -8.74 11.99 1.32
N PHE A 238 -8.33 10.83 0.80
CA PHE A 238 -7.53 10.72 -0.41
C PHE A 238 -8.24 11.36 -1.61
N LEU A 239 -9.53 11.06 -1.80
CA LEU A 239 -10.35 11.66 -2.86
C LEU A 239 -10.49 13.18 -2.70
N GLU A 240 -10.74 13.67 -1.49
CA GLU A 240 -10.82 15.11 -1.22
C GLU A 240 -9.53 15.81 -1.64
N THR A 241 -8.37 15.24 -1.29
CA THR A 241 -7.06 15.80 -1.70
C THR A 241 -6.76 15.65 -3.20
N ALA A 242 -7.38 14.69 -3.89
CA ALA A 242 -7.15 14.42 -5.31
C ALA A 242 -7.85 15.42 -6.25
N LEU A 243 -8.83 16.19 -5.75
CA LEU A 243 -9.56 17.17 -6.56
C LEU A 243 -8.63 18.28 -7.07
N SER A 244 -7.79 18.81 -6.18
CA SER A 244 -6.76 19.80 -6.47
C SER A 244 -5.71 19.84 -5.36
N PRO A 245 -4.42 20.04 -5.72
CA PRO A 245 -3.42 20.49 -4.75
C PRO A 245 -3.92 21.75 -4.03
N PHE A 246 -3.62 21.84 -2.74
CA PHE A 246 -3.99 23.00 -1.92
C PHE A 246 -2.84 23.31 -0.96
N SER A 247 -2.76 24.57 -0.57
CA SER A 247 -1.75 25.07 0.38
C SER A 247 -2.16 24.71 1.80
N LYS A 248 -1.18 24.46 2.69
CA LYS A 248 -1.36 24.31 4.14
C LYS A 248 -1.88 25.58 4.81
N TYR A 249 -1.96 26.69 4.08
CA TYR A 249 -2.59 27.94 4.51
C TYR A 249 -4.03 28.10 3.99
N ASP A 250 -4.54 27.17 3.18
CA ASP A 250 -5.94 27.15 2.74
C ASP A 250 -6.84 26.68 3.90
N SER A 251 -7.22 27.63 4.75
CA SER A 251 -8.03 27.36 5.94
C SER A 251 -9.40 26.77 5.61
N ALA A 252 -9.97 27.07 4.43
CA ALA A 252 -11.27 26.55 4.03
C ALA A 252 -11.19 25.05 3.72
N ARG A 253 -10.19 24.63 2.95
CA ARG A 253 -9.94 23.21 2.64
C ARG A 253 -9.53 22.42 3.87
N ILE A 254 -8.70 22.99 4.74
CA ILE A 254 -8.31 22.37 6.00
C ILE A 254 -9.53 22.18 6.91
N TYR A 255 -10.37 23.21 7.06
CA TYR A 255 -11.60 23.12 7.85
C TYR A 255 -12.56 22.05 7.33
N GLN A 256 -12.64 21.85 6.00
CA GLN A 256 -13.43 20.77 5.40
C GLN A 256 -12.85 19.38 5.65
N LEU A 257 -11.52 19.25 5.68
CA LEU A 257 -10.82 17.98 5.85
C LEU A 257 -10.75 17.52 7.32
N GLN A 258 -10.66 18.47 8.25
CA GLN A 258 -10.43 18.21 9.67
C GLN A 258 -11.45 17.23 10.29
N PRO A 259 -12.78 17.35 10.05
CA PRO A 259 -13.74 16.38 10.60
C PRO A 259 -13.50 14.95 10.13
N LEU A 260 -13.04 14.75 8.89
CA LEU A 260 -12.70 13.41 8.38
C LEU A 260 -11.45 12.87 9.07
N LEU A 261 -10.44 13.73 9.28
CA LEU A 261 -9.22 13.38 10.00
C LEU A 261 -9.51 13.01 11.45
N ASP A 262 -10.33 13.80 12.15
CA ASP A 262 -10.71 13.56 13.55
C ASP A 262 -11.39 12.20 13.72
N VAL A 263 -12.37 11.90 12.85
CA VAL A 263 -13.05 10.61 12.87
C VAL A 263 -12.07 9.49 12.54
N ALA A 264 -11.25 9.62 11.49
CA ALA A 264 -10.26 8.60 11.13
C ALA A 264 -9.25 8.33 12.25
N MET A 265 -8.76 9.38 12.92
CA MET A 265 -7.86 9.28 14.07
C MET A 265 -8.53 8.55 15.25
N SER A 266 -9.84 8.75 15.46
CA SER A 266 -10.59 8.04 16.52
C SER A 266 -10.69 6.51 16.31
N TYR A 267 -10.54 6.02 15.08
CA TYR A 267 -10.50 4.59 14.78
C TYR A 267 -9.14 3.95 15.05
N LEU A 268 -8.05 4.72 15.07
CA LEU A 268 -6.70 4.15 15.22
C LEU A 268 -6.52 3.33 16.52
N PRO A 269 -7.01 3.76 17.70
CA PRO A 269 -6.94 2.96 18.92
C PRO A 269 -7.75 1.65 18.84
N LEU A 270 -8.81 1.62 18.03
CA LEU A 270 -9.64 0.43 17.83
C LEU A 270 -8.98 -0.59 16.89
N VAL A 271 -8.23 -0.12 15.90
CA VAL A 271 -7.59 -0.97 14.88
C VAL A 271 -6.22 -1.47 15.34
N SER A 272 -5.42 -0.62 15.98
CA SER A 272 -4.03 -0.88 16.36
C SER A 272 -3.80 -2.19 17.14
N PRO A 273 -4.61 -2.56 18.16
CA PRO A 273 -4.38 -3.79 18.93
C PRO A 273 -4.83 -5.05 18.19
N THR A 274 -5.52 -4.92 17.04
CA THR A 274 -6.11 -6.04 16.33
C THR A 274 -5.16 -6.57 15.25
N LYS A 275 -5.42 -7.79 14.79
CA LYS A 275 -4.70 -8.36 13.63
C LYS A 275 -4.91 -7.59 12.33
N PHE A 276 -5.95 -6.75 12.26
CA PHE A 276 -6.27 -5.93 11.08
C PHE A 276 -5.45 -4.64 11.00
N SER A 277 -4.59 -4.36 11.99
CA SER A 277 -3.61 -3.29 11.85
C SER A 277 -2.58 -3.55 10.74
N CYS A 278 -2.47 -4.78 10.22
CA CYS A 278 -1.61 -5.10 9.08
C CYS A 278 -2.00 -4.35 7.80
N ILE A 279 -3.27 -3.95 7.64
CA ILE A 279 -3.74 -3.17 6.49
C ILE A 279 -3.76 -1.66 6.77
N ALA A 280 -3.32 -1.22 7.96
CA ALA A 280 -3.42 0.18 8.37
C ALA A 280 -2.29 1.06 7.86
N MET A 281 -1.22 0.50 7.28
CA MET A 281 -0.05 1.29 6.91
C MET A 281 -0.33 2.29 5.78
N TRP A 282 -1.08 1.91 4.73
CA TRP A 282 -1.56 2.88 3.73
C TRP A 282 -2.45 3.97 4.36
N PRO A 283 -3.48 3.62 5.17
CA PRO A 283 -4.26 4.60 5.91
C PRO A 283 -3.44 5.61 6.72
N LEU A 284 -2.44 5.13 7.48
CA LEU A 284 -1.59 5.97 8.32
C LEU A 284 -0.78 6.97 7.50
N MET A 285 -0.26 6.58 6.33
CA MET A 285 0.47 7.51 5.46
C MET A 285 -0.42 8.63 4.93
N ILE A 286 -1.63 8.30 4.46
CA ILE A 286 -2.54 9.30 3.91
C ILE A 286 -3.02 10.26 5.00
N ILE A 287 -3.49 9.75 6.15
CA ILE A 287 -3.90 10.58 7.28
C ILE A 287 -2.73 11.47 7.71
N GLY A 288 -1.58 10.85 7.99
CA GLY A 288 -0.38 11.53 8.47
C GLY A 288 0.07 12.65 7.55
N SER A 289 -0.01 12.45 6.22
CA SER A 289 0.35 13.48 5.25
C SER A 289 -0.58 14.70 5.30
N CYS A 290 -1.82 14.54 5.75
CA CYS A 290 -2.82 15.60 5.81
C CYS A 290 -2.90 16.31 7.17
N LEU A 291 -2.18 15.84 8.20
CA LEU A 291 -2.28 16.40 9.56
C LEU A 291 -1.65 17.80 9.65
N VAL A 292 -2.41 18.74 10.22
CA VAL A 292 -1.96 20.10 10.51
C VAL A 292 -1.79 20.34 12.01
N GLU A 293 -2.65 19.76 12.85
CA GLU A 293 -2.62 19.92 14.29
C GLU A 293 -1.45 19.19 14.96
N GLU A 294 -0.70 19.89 15.81
CA GLU A 294 0.49 19.32 16.48
C GLU A 294 0.18 18.11 17.37
N ASP A 295 -0.97 18.13 18.07
CA ASP A 295 -1.37 17.01 18.93
C ASP A 295 -1.66 15.76 18.12
N GLN A 296 -2.33 15.89 16.98
CA GLN A 296 -2.59 14.77 16.06
C GLN A 296 -1.29 14.23 15.46
N ARG A 297 -0.36 15.12 15.06
CA ARG A 297 0.98 14.75 14.58
C ARG A 297 1.76 13.96 15.63
N ARG A 298 1.69 14.38 16.90
CA ARG A 298 2.33 13.67 18.03
C ARG A 298 1.73 12.27 18.22
N VAL A 299 0.41 12.15 18.15
CA VAL A 299 -0.28 10.85 18.23
C VAL A 299 0.13 9.95 17.07
N MET A 300 0.14 10.46 15.84
CA MET A 300 0.56 9.71 14.64
C MET A 300 2.00 9.20 14.77
N LYS A 301 2.93 10.07 15.18
CA LYS A 301 4.32 9.71 15.46
C LYS A 301 4.42 8.59 16.49
N ASN A 302 3.67 8.71 17.58
CA ASN A 302 3.64 7.70 18.63
C ASN A 302 3.15 6.33 18.12
N ILE A 303 2.08 6.32 17.32
CA ILE A 303 1.52 5.10 16.72
C ILE A 303 2.54 4.44 15.78
N LEU A 304 3.21 5.20 14.92
CA LEU A 304 4.17 4.66 13.96
C LEU A 304 5.44 4.12 14.63
N ILE A 305 5.93 4.76 15.69
CA ILE A 305 7.15 4.33 16.39
C ILE A 305 6.88 3.15 17.33
N HIS A 306 5.73 3.14 18.02
CA HIS A 306 5.42 2.17 19.07
C HIS A 306 4.34 1.14 18.67
N ASN A 307 4.23 0.84 17.37
CA ASN A 307 3.30 -0.19 16.90
C ASN A 307 3.77 -1.61 17.28
N GLN A 308 2.84 -2.56 17.32
CA GLN A 308 3.13 -3.94 17.71
C GLN A 308 4.10 -4.69 16.81
N TYR A 309 4.30 -4.26 15.56
CA TYR A 309 5.16 -4.94 14.60
C TYR A 309 6.62 -4.57 14.74
N MET A 310 6.92 -3.37 15.27
CA MET A 310 8.27 -2.89 15.54
C MET A 310 9.18 -3.13 14.33
N MET A 311 8.93 -2.39 13.25
CA MET A 311 9.64 -2.57 11.97
C MET A 311 10.32 -1.26 11.56
N ARG A 312 11.44 -1.34 10.84
CA ARG A 312 12.13 -0.13 10.36
C ARG A 312 11.25 0.72 9.45
N ASN A 313 10.38 0.09 8.65
CA ASN A 313 9.49 0.80 7.73
C ASN A 313 8.52 1.74 8.46
N THR A 314 8.05 1.41 9.66
CA THR A 314 7.14 2.28 10.42
C THR A 314 7.89 3.45 11.05
N ALA A 315 9.14 3.23 11.48
CA ALA A 315 10.01 4.32 11.89
C ALA A 315 10.33 5.27 10.72
N GLN A 316 10.62 4.72 9.53
CA GLN A 316 10.82 5.53 8.32
C GLN A 316 9.57 6.30 7.89
N ALA A 317 8.37 5.71 8.03
CA ALA A 317 7.12 6.45 7.83
C ALA A 317 7.03 7.67 8.75
N SER A 318 7.34 7.49 10.03
CA SER A 318 7.33 8.58 11.01
C SER A 318 8.32 9.68 10.63
N ASN A 319 9.53 9.32 10.23
CA ASN A 319 10.55 10.29 9.82
C ASN A 319 10.10 11.07 8.57
N LEU A 320 9.54 10.36 7.58
CA LEU A 320 9.06 10.95 6.35
C LEU A 320 7.91 11.95 6.59
N LEU A 321 6.96 11.60 7.46
CA LEU A 321 5.88 12.50 7.84
C LEU A 321 6.39 13.72 8.63
N GLU A 322 7.37 13.53 9.51
CA GLU A 322 8.00 14.63 10.24
C GLU A 322 8.73 15.60 9.30
N LEU A 323 9.42 15.07 8.28
CA LEU A 323 10.01 15.90 7.22
C LEU A 323 8.92 16.71 6.49
N LEU A 324 7.80 16.10 6.13
CA LEU A 324 6.68 16.79 5.48
C LEU A 324 6.10 17.90 6.34
N TRP A 325 5.89 17.64 7.64
CA TRP A 325 5.32 18.60 8.57
C TRP A 325 6.21 19.82 8.82
N MET A 326 7.53 19.65 8.70
CA MET A 326 8.54 20.68 8.90
C MET A 326 8.93 21.40 7.60
N ASP A 327 8.49 20.91 6.45
CA ASP A 327 8.86 21.47 5.17
C ASP A 327 8.28 22.90 5.03
N PRO A 328 9.10 23.90 4.65
CA PRO A 328 8.65 25.27 4.51
C PRO A 328 7.66 25.46 3.36
N ASP A 329 7.68 24.60 2.33
CA ASP A 329 6.80 24.70 1.16
C ASP A 329 5.32 24.69 1.61
N GLU A 330 4.54 25.61 1.07
CA GLU A 330 3.13 25.72 1.42
C GLU A 330 2.30 24.53 0.91
N TYR A 331 2.73 23.87 -0.15
CA TYR A 331 2.09 22.68 -0.71
C TYR A 331 2.61 21.37 -0.10
N ALA A 332 3.44 21.43 0.94
CA ALA A 332 3.87 20.27 1.74
C ALA A 332 2.76 19.74 2.65
N ILE A 333 1.65 19.33 2.04
CA ILE A 333 0.50 18.72 2.71
C ILE A 333 -0.16 17.70 1.78
N GLY A 334 -0.67 16.64 2.39
CA GLY A 334 -1.36 15.56 1.73
C GLY A 334 -0.48 14.72 0.78
N PRO A 335 -1.13 13.84 0.00
CA PRO A 335 -0.45 12.95 -0.94
C PRO A 335 0.38 13.68 -2.01
N TYR A 336 -0.06 14.86 -2.44
CA TYR A 336 0.66 15.69 -3.40
C TYR A 336 1.95 16.23 -2.78
N GLY A 337 1.87 16.90 -1.63
CA GLY A 337 3.05 17.39 -0.92
C GLY A 337 4.03 16.29 -0.55
N LEU A 338 3.50 15.12 -0.15
CA LEU A 338 4.32 13.93 0.10
C LEU A 338 5.08 13.50 -1.16
N GLY A 339 4.43 13.49 -2.33
CA GLY A 339 5.10 13.17 -3.59
C GLY A 339 6.22 14.14 -3.95
N MET A 340 5.97 15.45 -3.81
CA MET A 340 6.99 16.48 -4.06
C MET A 340 8.19 16.33 -3.15
N LEU A 341 7.95 16.17 -1.84
CA LEU A 341 8.99 16.00 -0.85
C LEU A 341 9.86 14.78 -1.18
N MET A 342 9.22 13.66 -1.52
CA MET A 342 9.94 12.44 -1.82
C MET A 342 10.77 12.52 -3.10
N GLU A 343 10.32 13.25 -4.10
CA GLU A 343 11.12 13.58 -5.28
C GLU A 343 12.31 14.47 -4.92
N ASN A 344 12.08 15.54 -4.13
CA ASN A 344 13.12 16.51 -3.75
C ASN A 344 14.24 15.92 -2.90
N TYR A 345 13.91 14.99 -2.00
CA TYR A 345 14.89 14.34 -1.10
C TYR A 345 15.36 12.97 -1.62
N GLU A 346 14.98 12.59 -2.84
CA GLU A 346 15.27 11.27 -3.44
C GLU A 346 14.91 10.08 -2.54
N LEU A 347 13.74 10.17 -1.88
CA LEU A 347 13.24 9.14 -0.98
C LEU A 347 12.21 8.27 -1.72
N ASP A 348 12.44 6.96 -1.77
CA ASP A 348 11.53 6.00 -2.37
C ASP A 348 10.95 5.06 -1.31
N TYR A 349 10.23 5.62 -0.34
CA TYR A 349 9.56 4.87 0.72
C TYR A 349 8.53 3.87 0.18
N GLY A 350 8.63 2.63 0.63
CA GLY A 350 7.66 1.57 0.34
C GLY A 350 6.73 1.29 1.53
N VAL A 351 5.47 0.98 1.22
CA VAL A 351 4.43 0.56 2.16
C VAL A 351 4.20 -0.95 2.02
N ILE A 352 4.02 -1.65 3.14
CA ILE A 352 3.60 -3.07 3.18
C ILE A 352 2.53 -3.27 4.25
#